data_AF-A0A8H5CKC8-F1
#
_entry.id   AF-A0A8H5CKC8-F1
#
_cell.length_a   1.000
_cell.length_b   1.000
_cell.length_c   1.000
_cell.angle_alpha   90.00
_cell.angle_beta   90.00
_cell.angle_gamma   90.00
#
_symmetry.space_group_name_H-M   'P 1'
#
loop_
_entity.id
_entity.type
_entity.pdbx_description
1 polymer ?
#
loop_
_entity_poly.entity_id
_entity_poly.type
_entity_poly.pdbx_seq_one_letter_code
_entity_poly.pdbx_strand_id
1 'polypeptide(L)'
;MRHLSGCRVVYHHDYYIVNDPDLGLRMRVYYDMDVAYSGRALPEVIQVATHHFIEVSVALAWRYSMLFSWTSASGCAEAYKACDMYGNVPLSWPISPSLRTEYIYDAFKVISLLEFHHSHSLCLRVPQTINQAERFNNAMLSMNEYINVQGQLEVNHRCEKCVRRWINETGNVL
;
A
#
# COMPACT_ATOMS: atom_id res chain seq x y z
N MET A 1 3.16 -16.94 15.44
CA MET A 1 3.44 -17.73 14.22
C MET A 1 2.83 -19.12 14.40
N ARG A 2 1.83 -19.51 13.61
CA ARG A 2 1.25 -20.87 13.65
C ARG A 2 1.83 -21.67 12.47
N HIS A 3 2.55 -22.75 12.77
CA HIS A 3 2.99 -23.71 11.77
C HIS A 3 1.99 -24.87 11.73
N LEU A 4 1.26 -25.02 10.62
CA LEU A 4 0.53 -26.25 10.33
C LEU A 4 1.51 -27.19 9.60
N SER A 5 1.90 -28.27 10.29
CA SER A 5 3.07 -29.12 9.98
C SER A 5 3.06 -29.81 8.60
N GLY A 6 1.95 -29.76 7.85
CA GLY A 6 1.83 -30.37 6.53
C GLY A 6 1.97 -29.41 5.33
N CYS A 7 1.66 -28.12 5.49
CA CYS A 7 1.37 -27.26 4.33
C CYS A 7 2.58 -26.43 3.81
N ARG A 8 3.71 -26.40 4.53
CA ARG A 8 4.86 -25.50 4.25
C ARG A 8 4.48 -24.02 4.07
N VAL A 9 3.31 -23.63 4.59
CA VAL A 9 2.82 -22.25 4.61
C VAL A 9 3.16 -21.62 5.96
N VAL A 10 3.67 -20.38 5.93
CA VAL A 10 3.92 -19.59 7.13
C VAL A 10 2.94 -18.42 7.15
N TYR A 11 2.02 -18.41 8.11
CA TYR A 11 1.00 -17.38 8.20
C TYR A 11 1.49 -16.15 8.99
N HIS A 12 1.27 -14.98 8.41
CA HIS A 12 1.44 -13.66 9.00
C HIS A 12 0.08 -12.96 9.10
N HIS A 13 0.09 -11.72 9.60
CA HIS A 13 -1.12 -10.96 9.88
C HIS A 13 -1.93 -10.64 8.61
N ASP A 14 -1.26 -10.08 7.59
CA ASP A 14 -1.84 -9.56 6.35
C ASP A 14 -1.39 -10.33 5.09
N TYR A 15 -0.50 -11.32 5.26
CA TYR A 15 -0.07 -12.23 4.19
C TYR A 15 0.27 -13.62 4.75
N TYR A 16 0.50 -14.56 3.84
CA TYR A 16 1.16 -15.82 4.14
C TYR A 16 2.31 -16.06 3.17
N ILE A 17 3.27 -16.89 3.59
CA ILE A 17 4.41 -17.27 2.76
C ILE A 17 4.21 -18.68 2.24
N VAL A 18 4.30 -18.85 0.93
CA VAL A 18 4.24 -20.15 0.24
C VAL A 18 5.46 -20.33 -0.67
N ASN A 19 5.82 -21.59 -0.96
CA ASN A 19 6.76 -21.89 -2.03
C ASN A 19 5.99 -21.89 -3.36
N ASP A 20 6.42 -21.07 -4.31
CA ASP A 20 5.94 -21.12 -5.68
C ASP A 20 6.69 -22.25 -6.40
N PRO A 21 6.00 -23.35 -6.78
CA PRO A 21 6.64 -24.52 -7.38
C PRO A 21 7.17 -24.23 -8.79
N ASP A 22 6.57 -23.27 -9.51
CA ASP A 22 6.93 -22.96 -10.89
C ASP A 22 8.18 -22.08 -10.94
N LEU A 23 8.31 -21.15 -9.99
CA LEU A 23 9.45 -20.24 -9.90
C LEU A 23 10.57 -20.76 -9.00
N GLY A 24 10.30 -21.76 -8.15
CA GLY A 24 11.23 -22.20 -7.11
C GLY A 24 11.52 -21.13 -6.04
N LEU A 25 10.63 -20.13 -5.91
CA LEU A 25 10.80 -18.98 -5.02
C LEU A 25 9.81 -19.01 -3.86
N ARG A 26 10.19 -18.40 -2.74
CA ARG A 26 9.24 -18.12 -1.64
C ARG A 26 8.50 -16.82 -1.93
N MET A 27 7.18 -16.86 -1.88
CA MET A 27 6.31 -15.72 -2.19
C MET A 27 5.50 -15.33 -0.95
N ARG A 28 5.41 -14.03 -0.67
CA ARG A 28 4.36 -13.46 0.16
C ARG A 28 3.12 -13.29 -0.69
N VAL A 29 2.01 -13.84 -0.21
CA VAL A 29 0.69 -13.72 -0.82
C VAL A 29 -0.20 -13.01 0.18
N TYR A 30 -0.63 -11.80 -0.16
CA TYR A 30 -1.50 -11.00 0.69
C TYR A 30 -2.91 -11.55 0.66
N TYR A 31 -3.62 -11.51 1.79
CA TYR A 31 -4.99 -11.99 1.82
C TYR A 31 -5.88 -11.12 0.95
N ASP A 32 -6.74 -11.76 0.16
CA ASP A 32 -7.81 -11.04 -0.51
C ASP A 32 -8.88 -10.68 0.52
N MET A 33 -9.31 -9.43 0.51
CA MET A 33 -10.34 -8.93 1.39
C MET A 33 -11.69 -9.06 0.68
N ASP A 34 -12.48 -10.05 1.08
CA ASP A 34 -13.86 -10.16 0.62
C ASP A 34 -14.66 -8.98 1.20
N VAL A 35 -14.98 -8.01 0.35
CA VAL A 35 -15.75 -6.80 0.72
C VAL A 35 -17.16 -7.17 1.16
N ALA A 36 -17.76 -8.25 0.62
CA ALA A 36 -19.09 -8.67 1.00
C ALA A 36 -19.13 -9.18 2.45
N TYR A 37 -18.04 -9.82 2.90
CA TYR A 37 -17.93 -10.33 4.26
C TYR A 37 -17.36 -9.29 5.25
N SER A 38 -16.31 -8.57 4.85
CA SER A 38 -15.56 -7.68 5.74
C SER A 38 -16.05 -6.23 5.72
N GLY A 39 -16.86 -5.84 4.73
CA GLY A 39 -17.29 -4.45 4.51
C GLY A 39 -16.17 -3.51 4.07
N ARG A 40 -14.97 -4.01 3.76
CA ARG A 40 -13.79 -3.19 3.45
C ARG A 40 -12.90 -3.83 2.38
N ALA A 41 -12.30 -3.00 1.53
CA ALA A 41 -11.34 -3.42 0.51
C ALA A 41 -9.90 -3.57 1.03
N LEU A 42 -9.63 -3.06 2.24
CA LEU A 42 -8.31 -3.05 2.86
C LEU A 42 -8.37 -3.64 4.27
N PRO A 43 -7.29 -4.27 4.77
CA PRO A 43 -7.21 -4.64 6.18
C PRO A 43 -7.19 -3.40 7.09
N GLU A 44 -7.54 -3.54 8.37
CA GLU A 44 -7.40 -2.44 9.34
C GLU A 44 -5.93 -2.11 9.64
N VAL A 45 -5.07 -3.14 9.60
CA VAL A 45 -3.66 -3.04 9.96
C VAL A 45 -2.83 -3.79 8.94
N ILE A 46 -1.74 -3.15 8.49
CA ILE A 46 -0.76 -3.73 7.59
C ILE A 46 0.58 -3.94 8.28
N GLN A 47 1.31 -4.98 7.88
CA GLN A 47 2.63 -5.29 8.37
C GLN A 47 3.70 -4.69 7.44
N VAL A 48 4.31 -3.58 7.85
CA VAL A 48 5.32 -2.85 7.06
C VAL A 48 6.75 -3.33 7.33
N ALA A 49 7.01 -4.01 8.44
CA ALA A 49 8.27 -4.70 8.70
C ALA A 49 8.03 -5.93 9.59
N THR A 50 9.07 -6.74 9.84
CA THR A 50 8.94 -8.00 10.60
C THR A 50 8.20 -7.85 11.94
N HIS A 51 8.39 -6.71 12.62
CA HIS A 51 7.76 -6.41 13.91
C HIS A 51 7.06 -5.04 13.94
N HIS A 52 6.74 -4.45 12.79
CA HIS A 52 6.10 -3.14 12.73
C HIS A 52 4.79 -3.22 11.95
N PHE A 53 3.75 -2.69 12.56
CA PHE A 53 2.38 -2.71 12.08
C PHE A 53 1.85 -1.28 12.08
N ILE A 54 1.05 -0.95 11.07
CA ILE A 54 0.48 0.40 10.91
C ILE A 54 -1.00 0.25 10.58
N GLU A 55 -1.83 0.99 11.31
CA GLU A 55 -3.24 1.11 10.99
C GLU A 55 -3.42 1.80 9.63
N VAL A 56 -4.27 1.24 8.77
CA VAL A 56 -4.55 1.80 7.45
C VAL A 56 -5.13 3.22 7.57
N SER A 57 -5.97 3.49 8.57
CA SER A 57 -6.49 4.83 8.86
C SER A 57 -5.37 5.86 9.08
N VAL A 58 -4.34 5.51 9.86
CA VAL A 58 -3.18 6.36 10.12
C VAL A 58 -2.36 6.57 8.85
N ALA A 59 -2.12 5.50 8.09
CA ALA A 59 -1.39 5.61 6.81
C ALA A 59 -2.14 6.46 5.77
N LEU A 60 -3.46 6.34 5.69
CA LEU A 60 -4.32 7.18 4.83
C LEU A 60 -4.28 8.64 5.29
N ALA A 61 -4.32 8.91 6.60
CA ALA A 61 -4.15 10.26 7.12
C ALA A 61 -2.81 10.89 6.68
N TRP A 62 -1.71 10.13 6.78
CA TRP A 62 -0.41 10.59 6.28
C TRP A 62 -0.42 10.82 4.76
N ARG A 63 -1.04 9.95 3.95
CA ARG A 63 -1.17 10.17 2.50
C ARG A 63 -1.82 11.52 2.21
N TYR A 64 -2.91 11.84 2.91
CA TYR A 64 -3.60 13.12 2.73
C TYR A 64 -2.79 14.30 3.24
N SER A 65 -2.07 14.19 4.36
CA SER A 65 -1.16 15.24 4.82
C SER A 65 -0.03 15.49 3.83
N MET A 66 0.56 14.44 3.25
CA MET A 66 1.61 14.57 2.24
C MET A 66 1.06 15.17 0.93
N LEU A 67 -0.15 14.80 0.53
CA LEU A 67 -0.78 15.27 -0.71
C LEU A 67 -1.27 16.73 -0.62
N PHE A 68 -1.99 17.08 0.45
CA PHE A 68 -2.68 18.38 0.56
C PHE A 68 -1.96 19.39 1.43
N SER A 69 -1.19 18.93 2.41
CA SER A 69 -0.45 19.79 3.34
C SER A 69 1.06 19.81 3.06
N TRP A 70 1.50 19.20 1.94
CA TRP A 70 2.90 19.18 1.51
C TRP A 70 3.86 18.70 2.61
N THR A 71 3.34 17.87 3.52
CA THR A 71 4.11 17.37 4.65
C THR A 71 5.08 16.31 4.15
N SER A 72 6.31 16.30 4.63
CA SER A 72 7.25 15.21 4.31
C SER A 72 6.92 13.96 5.14
N ALA A 73 7.42 12.79 4.73
CA ALA A 73 7.31 11.59 5.57
C ALA A 73 7.94 11.79 6.95
N SER A 74 9.05 12.54 7.03
CA SER A 74 9.64 12.91 8.32
C SER A 74 8.70 13.80 9.15
N GLY A 75 8.03 14.77 8.53
CA GLY A 75 7.02 15.60 9.20
C GLY A 75 5.83 14.79 9.70
N CYS A 76 5.34 13.81 8.93
CA CYS A 76 4.29 12.89 9.38
C CYS A 76 4.73 12.04 10.57
N ALA A 77 5.98 11.56 10.57
CA ALA A 77 6.54 10.79 11.69
C ALA A 77 6.67 11.64 12.96
N GLU A 78 7.14 12.89 12.84
CA GLU A 78 7.21 13.83 13.98
C GLU A 78 5.82 14.19 14.50
N ALA A 79 4.86 14.47 13.61
CA ALA A 79 3.48 14.76 13.99
C ALA A 79 2.85 13.57 14.74
N TYR A 80 3.03 12.34 14.25
CA TYR A 80 2.55 11.14 14.93
C TYR A 80 3.16 11.01 16.33
N LYS A 81 4.47 11.20 16.46
CA LYS A 81 5.18 11.16 17.75
C LYS A 81 4.71 12.27 18.70
N ALA A 82 4.41 13.47 18.19
CA ALA A 82 3.88 14.56 19.00
C ALA A 82 2.46 14.28 19.52
N CYS A 83 1.68 13.49 18.76
CA CYS A 83 0.35 13.03 19.18
C CYS A 83 0.37 11.83 20.13
N ASP A 84 1.50 11.14 20.28
CA ASP A 84 1.68 10.07 21.27
C ASP A 84 1.80 10.64 22.68
N MET A 85 0.68 11.18 23.17
CA MET A 85 0.57 11.86 24.46
C MET A 85 0.62 10.90 25.66
N TYR A 86 0.53 9.59 25.42
CA TYR A 86 0.20 8.64 26.48
C TYR A 86 1.32 7.68 26.87
N GLY A 87 2.47 7.69 26.19
CA GLY A 87 3.60 6.84 26.58
C GLY A 87 3.15 5.40 26.85
N ASN A 88 2.23 4.89 26.00
CA ASN A 88 1.50 3.63 26.20
C ASN A 88 2.41 2.39 26.14
N VAL A 89 3.71 2.60 26.00
CA VAL A 89 4.75 1.61 25.90
C VAL A 89 5.36 1.50 27.30
N PRO A 90 5.17 0.38 28.00
CA PRO A 90 5.81 0.17 29.29
C PRO A 90 7.32 0.41 29.18
N LEU A 91 7.90 1.15 30.13
CA LEU A 91 9.35 1.38 30.20
C LEU A 91 10.16 0.08 30.23
N SER A 92 9.54 -1.02 30.68
CA SER A 92 10.12 -2.36 30.73
C SER A 92 10.12 -3.10 29.39
N TRP A 93 9.47 -2.58 28.35
CA TRP A 93 9.43 -3.25 27.06
C TRP A 93 10.81 -3.19 26.39
N PRO A 94 11.44 -4.33 26.03
CA PRO A 94 12.71 -4.32 25.29
C PRO A 94 12.65 -3.70 23.89
N ILE A 95 11.46 -3.34 23.39
CA ILE A 95 11.25 -2.80 22.06
C ILE A 95 10.85 -1.34 22.22
N SER A 96 11.68 -0.44 21.70
CA SER A 96 11.30 0.96 21.51
C SER A 96 10.57 1.09 20.17
N PRO A 97 9.28 1.46 20.16
CA PRO A 97 8.56 1.67 18.91
C PRO A 97 9.05 2.98 18.29
N SER A 98 9.98 2.86 17.35
CA SER A 98 10.46 3.99 16.56
C SER A 98 9.80 3.98 15.20
N LEU A 99 8.95 4.97 14.93
CA LEU A 99 8.39 5.18 13.60
C LEU A 99 9.46 5.77 12.68
N ARG A 100 9.92 4.99 11.71
CA ARG A 100 10.85 5.44 10.68
C ARG A 100 10.11 5.90 9.42
N THR A 101 10.73 6.78 8.65
CA THR A 101 10.15 7.30 7.40
C THR A 101 9.94 6.20 6.36
N GLU A 102 10.79 5.16 6.34
CA GLU A 102 10.64 4.04 5.41
C GLU A 102 9.34 3.27 5.67
N TYR A 103 8.88 3.20 6.91
CA TYR A 103 7.63 2.53 7.25
C TYR A 103 6.41 3.28 6.71
N ILE A 104 6.48 4.61 6.62
CA ILE A 104 5.43 5.44 6.01
C ILE A 104 5.38 5.16 4.49
N TYR A 105 6.54 5.16 3.83
CA TYR A 105 6.60 4.85 2.39
C TYR A 105 6.19 3.41 2.09
N ASP A 106 6.60 2.44 2.91
CA ASP A 106 6.18 1.04 2.75
C ASP A 106 4.68 0.88 2.98
N ALA A 107 4.09 1.60 3.94
CA ALA A 107 2.64 1.64 4.10
C ALA A 107 1.95 2.16 2.83
N PHE A 108 2.48 3.22 2.21
CA PHE A 108 1.93 3.77 0.99
C PHE A 108 2.01 2.76 -0.16
N LYS A 109 3.16 2.10 -0.35
CA LYS A 109 3.33 1.08 -1.39
C LYS A 109 2.36 -0.08 -1.18
N VAL A 110 2.30 -0.65 0.02
CA VAL A 110 1.44 -1.80 0.34
C VAL A 110 -0.02 -1.46 0.08
N ILE A 111 -0.52 -0.35 0.63
CA ILE A 111 -1.93 0.03 0.46
C ILE A 111 -2.23 0.27 -1.02
N SER A 112 -1.37 0.98 -1.77
CA SER A 112 -1.60 1.26 -3.20
C SER A 112 -1.65 -0.02 -4.02
N LEU A 113 -0.75 -0.96 -3.72
CA LEU A 113 -0.73 -2.26 -4.40
C LEU A 113 -1.93 -3.11 -4.04
N LEU A 114 -2.40 -3.10 -2.79
CA LEU A 114 -3.61 -3.80 -2.39
C LEU A 114 -4.85 -3.22 -3.09
N GLU A 115 -5.01 -1.89 -3.10
CA GLU A 115 -6.09 -1.19 -3.82
C GLU A 115 -6.07 -1.54 -5.31
N PHE A 116 -4.89 -1.49 -5.94
CA PHE A 116 -4.71 -1.85 -7.35
C PHE A 116 -5.09 -3.31 -7.62
N HIS A 117 -4.55 -4.27 -6.87
CA HIS A 117 -4.85 -5.68 -7.13
C HIS A 117 -6.33 -5.98 -6.85
N HIS A 118 -6.89 -5.44 -5.76
CA HIS A 118 -8.30 -5.63 -5.43
C HIS A 118 -9.24 -5.09 -6.51
N SER A 119 -9.00 -3.86 -7.01
CA SER A 119 -9.79 -3.28 -8.10
C SER A 119 -9.73 -4.07 -9.42
N HIS A 120 -8.73 -4.92 -9.60
CA HIS A 120 -8.57 -5.79 -10.76
C HIS A 120 -8.95 -7.25 -10.47
N SER A 121 -9.53 -7.55 -9.30
CA SER A 121 -9.82 -8.93 -8.85
C SER A 121 -8.58 -9.83 -8.86
N LEU A 122 -7.42 -9.25 -8.54
CA LEU A 122 -6.13 -9.92 -8.42
C LEU A 122 -5.68 -9.98 -6.96
N CYS A 123 -4.76 -10.90 -6.68
CA CYS A 123 -4.11 -11.01 -5.37
C CYS A 123 -2.67 -10.49 -5.45
N LEU A 124 -2.28 -9.62 -4.51
CA LEU A 124 -0.91 -9.10 -4.44
C LEU A 124 0.06 -10.22 -4.03
N ARG A 125 1.06 -10.46 -4.88
CA ARG A 125 2.14 -11.43 -4.67
C ARG A 125 3.49 -10.75 -4.82
N VAL A 126 4.39 -10.94 -3.85
CA VAL A 126 5.76 -10.39 -3.90
C VAL A 126 6.78 -11.41 -3.38
N PRO A 127 8.04 -11.40 -3.85
CA PRO A 127 9.05 -12.32 -3.34
C PRO A 127 9.38 -12.11 -1.85
N GLN A 128 9.45 -13.20 -1.09
CA GLN A 128 9.79 -13.18 0.34
C GLN A 128 11.27 -12.89 0.61
N THR A 129 12.16 -13.39 -0.26
CA THR A 129 13.61 -13.41 -0.05
C THR A 129 14.27 -12.06 -0.31
N ILE A 130 13.57 -11.12 -0.94
CA ILE A 130 14.06 -9.78 -1.25
C ILE A 130 14.05 -8.91 0.02
N ASN A 131 15.03 -8.00 0.10
CA ASN A 131 15.10 -6.98 1.13
C ASN A 131 13.77 -6.21 1.21
N GLN A 132 13.33 -5.89 2.44
CA GLN A 132 12.14 -5.09 2.69
C GLN A 132 12.06 -3.84 1.79
N ALA A 133 13.17 -3.10 1.66
CA ALA A 133 13.21 -1.85 0.92
C ALA A 133 12.87 -2.00 -0.58
N GLU A 134 13.19 -3.16 -1.16
CA GLU A 134 13.07 -3.44 -2.59
C GLU A 134 11.88 -4.34 -2.93
N ARG A 135 11.26 -4.96 -1.92
CA ARG A 135 10.27 -6.04 -2.11
C ARG A 135 9.11 -5.63 -3.02
N PHE A 136 8.68 -4.38 -2.93
CA PHE A 136 7.55 -3.86 -3.67
C PHE A 136 7.93 -3.20 -4.99
N ASN A 137 9.23 -3.05 -5.30
CA ASN A 137 9.67 -2.29 -6.48
C ASN A 137 9.11 -2.86 -7.77
N ASN A 138 9.22 -4.16 -7.99
CA ASN A 138 8.71 -4.80 -9.21
C ASN A 138 7.18 -4.70 -9.32
N ALA A 139 6.47 -4.86 -8.20
CA ALA A 139 5.01 -4.72 -8.17
C ALA A 139 4.57 -3.27 -8.47
N MET A 140 5.28 -2.29 -7.91
CA MET A 140 5.06 -0.86 -8.20
C MET A 140 5.37 -0.51 -9.65
N LEU A 141 6.46 -1.06 -10.22
CA LEU A 141 6.79 -0.89 -11.64
C LEU A 141 5.69 -1.46 -12.53
N SER A 142 5.23 -2.68 -12.26
CA SER A 142 4.14 -3.31 -13.01
C SER A 142 2.83 -2.50 -12.93
N MET A 143 2.48 -1.99 -11.74
CA MET A 143 1.34 -1.10 -11.56
C MET A 143 1.50 0.20 -12.37
N ASN A 144 2.68 0.82 -12.33
CA ASN A 144 2.95 2.05 -13.08
C ASN A 144 2.90 1.82 -14.59
N GLU A 145 3.44 0.70 -15.09
CA GLU A 145 3.37 0.30 -16.49
C GLU A 145 1.92 0.09 -16.93
N TYR A 146 1.12 -0.59 -16.11
CA TYR A 146 -0.31 -0.76 -16.37
C TYR A 146 -1.03 0.59 -16.46
N ILE A 147 -0.83 1.50 -15.49
CA ILE A 147 -1.43 2.84 -15.50
C ILE A 147 -0.95 3.66 -16.70
N ASN A 148 0.32 3.51 -17.10
CA ASN A 148 0.86 4.21 -18.27
C ASN A 148 0.21 3.74 -19.58
N VAL A 149 -0.05 2.42 -19.71
CA VAL A 149 -0.64 1.85 -20.93
C VAL A 149 -2.17 2.03 -20.97
N GLN A 150 -2.86 1.77 -19.86
CA GLN A 150 -4.33 1.83 -19.78
C GLN A 150 -4.84 3.24 -19.44
N GLY A 151 -3.97 4.13 -18.97
CA GLY A 151 -4.33 5.43 -18.41
C GLY A 151 -5.00 5.32 -17.04
N GLN A 152 -5.44 6.47 -16.52
CA GLN A 152 -6.52 6.50 -15.54
C GLN A 152 -7.85 6.54 -16.31
N LEU A 153 -8.92 5.93 -15.81
CA LEU A 153 -10.25 6.03 -16.44
C LEU A 153 -10.64 7.50 -16.74
N GLU A 154 -10.20 8.40 -15.87
CA GLU A 154 -10.40 9.85 -15.96
C GLU A 154 -9.54 10.54 -17.04
N VAL A 155 -8.45 9.94 -17.53
CA VAL A 155 -7.63 10.50 -18.63
C VAL A 155 -8.41 10.55 -19.95
N ASN A 156 -9.35 9.63 -20.15
CA ASN A 156 -10.27 9.65 -21.29
C ASN A 156 -11.48 10.57 -21.06
N HIS A 157 -11.58 11.24 -19.91
CA HIS A 157 -12.66 12.16 -19.63
C HIS A 157 -12.51 13.44 -20.48
N ARG A 158 -13.28 13.50 -21.58
CA ARG A 158 -13.35 14.65 -22.48
C ARG A 158 -14.67 15.41 -22.30
N CYS A 159 -14.96 15.91 -21.09
CA CYS A 159 -16.15 16.76 -20.89
C CYS A 159 -15.85 18.24 -21.19
N GLU A 160 -16.90 19.05 -21.39
CA GLU A 160 -16.76 20.48 -21.66
C GLU A 160 -16.18 21.29 -20.48
N LYS A 161 -16.18 20.73 -19.27
CA LYS A 161 -15.60 21.37 -18.06
C LYS A 161 -14.11 21.11 -17.92
N CYS A 162 -13.65 19.91 -18.28
CA CYS A 162 -12.26 19.46 -18.05
C CYS A 162 -11.36 19.67 -19.27
N VAL A 163 -11.92 19.76 -20.48
CA VAL A 163 -11.15 20.00 -21.72
C VAL A 163 -11.47 21.38 -22.26
N ARG A 164 -10.45 22.24 -22.30
CA ARG A 164 -10.52 23.56 -22.91
C ARG A 164 -10.56 23.40 -24.44
N ARG A 165 -11.73 23.64 -25.04
CA ARG A 165 -11.87 23.69 -26.51
C ARG A 165 -11.49 25.07 -27.00
N TRP A 166 -10.57 25.14 -27.94
CA TRP A 166 -10.31 26.36 -28.67
C TRP A 166 -11.17 26.34 -29.92
N ILE A 167 -12.11 27.26 -30.02
CA ILE A 167 -12.97 27.38 -31.20
C ILE A 167 -12.38 28.48 -32.07
N ASN A 168 -12.12 28.20 -33.34
CA ASN A 168 -11.66 29.21 -34.29
C ASN A 168 -12.81 30.14 -34.73
N GLU A 169 -12.51 31.21 -35.47
CA GLU A 169 -13.49 32.20 -35.94
C GLU A 169 -14.59 31.62 -36.84
N THR A 170 -14.40 30.39 -37.36
CA THR A 170 -15.39 29.67 -38.18
C THR A 170 -16.24 28.69 -37.39
N GLY A 171 -16.09 28.61 -36.06
CA GLY A 171 -16.89 27.75 -35.20
C GLY A 171 -16.36 26.31 -35.06
N ASN A 172 -15.19 26.01 -35.59
CA ASN A 172 -14.59 24.68 -35.51
C ASN A 172 -13.70 24.54 -34.26
N VAL A 173 -13.79 23.39 -33.60
CA VAL A 173 -12.90 23.02 -32.48
C VAL A 173 -11.52 22.68 -33.07
N LEU A 174 -10.48 23.39 -32.60
CA LEU A 174 -9.07 23.15 -32.93
C LEU A 174 -8.51 21.93 -32.20
#